data_AF-A0A7Z1K0Y7-F1
#
_entry.id   AF-A0A7Z1K0Y7-F1
#
_cell.length_a   1.000
_cell.length_b   1.000
_cell.length_c   1.000
_cell.angle_alpha   90.00
_cell.angle_beta   90.00
_cell.angle_gamma   90.00
#
_symmetry.space_group_name_H-M   'P 1'
#
loop_
_entity.id
_entity.type
_entity.pdbx_description
1 polymer ?
#
loop_
_entity_poly.entity_id
_entity_poly.type
_entity_poly.pdbx_seq_one_letter_code
_entity_poly.pdbx_strand_id
1 'polypeptide(L)'
;MKNYIATCCLALYAVPTFAVDLLIAKDETKIIYKKDLEGGVFLRIDSLVIEQGGKLIIGEPIDNINVHIKSLDAAANTEINLSGRVPGNDGAIGSDNNQQASYCHAGPSGGNGGNGGRGQSAVNAAMLIDVKRIDGLTISLNGAAGGKAGAGGRGGIGGGAKNSKLCGEGDGGWGGAGGTGGQGGNAGELHFRWRNSDPTVCWGSANDRPPKLKILQNAGGGGAGGAGGAGGPGKHQGSTGPGGGNGSFGSPGYLKVERIPSVDDAGICKV
;
A
#
# COMPACT_ATOMS: atom_id res chain seq x y z
N MET A 1 25.77 35.21 59.64
CA MET A 1 25.28 35.95 58.45
C MET A 1 25.79 35.27 57.20
N LYS A 2 24.88 34.66 56.42
CA LYS A 2 24.85 34.60 54.94
C LYS A 2 23.81 33.52 54.55
N ASN A 3 22.56 33.95 54.43
CA ASN A 3 21.49 33.13 53.86
C ASN A 3 21.57 33.27 52.34
N TYR A 4 21.87 32.19 51.63
CA TYR A 4 21.80 32.14 50.17
C TYR A 4 20.40 31.68 49.76
N ILE A 5 19.61 32.61 49.22
CA ILE A 5 18.32 32.32 48.59
C ILE A 5 18.63 31.88 47.15
N ALA A 6 18.68 30.56 46.94
CA ALA A 6 18.77 29.96 45.62
C ALA A 6 17.43 30.15 44.89
N THR A 7 17.36 31.17 44.04
CA THR A 7 16.19 31.42 43.18
C THR A 7 16.24 30.42 42.02
N CYS A 8 15.47 29.34 42.16
CA CYS A 8 15.30 28.33 41.13
C CYS A 8 14.44 28.92 40.00
N CYS A 9 15.08 29.36 38.91
CA CYS A 9 14.41 29.74 37.68
C CYS A 9 13.76 28.50 37.06
N LEU A 10 12.46 28.30 37.29
CA LEU A 10 11.65 27.41 36.47
C LEU A 10 11.62 27.98 35.04
N ALA A 11 12.43 27.41 34.15
CA ALA A 11 12.24 27.59 32.72
C ALA A 11 10.96 26.87 32.31
N LEU A 12 9.86 27.61 32.17
CA LEU A 12 8.67 27.16 31.47
C LEU A 12 9.05 26.94 30.01
N TYR A 13 9.36 25.69 29.65
CA TYR A 13 9.39 25.28 28.24
C TYR A 13 7.95 25.32 27.73
N ALA A 14 7.61 26.40 27.02
CA ALA A 14 6.39 26.45 26.24
C ALA A 14 6.47 25.34 25.20
N VAL A 15 5.76 24.23 25.45
CA VAL A 15 5.64 23.16 24.47
C VAL A 15 4.87 23.77 23.29
N PRO A 16 5.43 23.81 22.08
CA PRO A 16 4.69 24.33 20.93
C PRO A 16 3.47 23.44 20.71
N THR A 17 2.30 23.93 21.10
CA THR A 17 1.02 23.37 20.72
C THR A 17 0.84 23.67 19.24
N PHE A 18 1.22 22.72 18.36
CA PHE A 18 0.91 22.79 16.94
C PHE A 18 -0.59 22.51 16.75
N ALA A 19 -1.41 23.51 17.07
CA ALA A 19 -2.78 23.60 16.61
C ALA A 19 -2.73 24.12 15.18
N VAL A 20 -3.04 23.27 14.20
CA VAL A 20 -3.04 23.64 12.78
C VAL A 20 -4.48 23.67 12.30
N ASP A 21 -4.89 24.80 11.74
CA ASP A 21 -6.06 24.89 10.88
C ASP A 21 -5.61 24.56 9.45
N LEU A 22 -6.28 23.56 8.85
CA LEU A 22 -5.97 23.07 7.53
C LEU A 22 -7.19 23.22 6.62
N LEU A 23 -7.06 24.12 5.64
CA LEU A 23 -7.96 24.21 4.50
C LEU A 23 -7.35 23.45 3.33
N ILE A 24 -8.13 22.55 2.74
CA ILE A 24 -7.86 21.92 1.46
C ILE A 24 -8.89 22.48 0.49
N ALA A 25 -8.44 23.33 -0.43
CA ALA A 25 -9.32 24.02 -1.36
C ALA A 25 -9.95 23.03 -2.35
N LYS A 26 -10.95 23.52 -3.09
CA LYS A 26 -11.65 22.74 -4.11
C LYS A 26 -10.67 22.07 -5.07
N ASP A 27 -10.85 20.77 -5.27
CA ASP A 27 -10.02 19.90 -6.13
C ASP A 27 -8.51 19.89 -5.78
N GLU A 28 -8.11 20.44 -4.62
CA GLU A 28 -6.72 20.45 -4.16
C GLU A 28 -6.33 19.11 -3.52
N THR A 29 -5.07 18.72 -3.69
CA THR A 29 -4.48 17.59 -2.96
C THR A 29 -3.42 18.07 -2.00
N LYS A 30 -3.68 17.91 -0.70
CA LYS A 30 -2.70 18.13 0.36
C LYS A 30 -2.00 16.83 0.70
N ILE A 31 -0.66 16.87 0.72
CA ILE A 31 0.18 15.75 1.14
C ILE A 31 0.78 16.09 2.51
N ILE A 32 0.66 15.17 3.47
CA ILE A 32 1.30 15.23 4.78
C ILE A 32 2.41 14.19 4.83
N TYR A 33 3.63 14.60 5.13
CA TYR A 33 4.79 13.73 5.23
C TYR A 33 5.02 13.30 6.68
N LYS A 34 5.81 12.24 6.91
CA LYS A 34 6.06 11.73 8.27
C LYS A 34 6.71 12.79 9.15
N LYS A 35 7.55 13.66 8.58
CA LYS A 35 8.18 14.79 9.29
C LYS A 35 7.18 15.83 9.80
N ASP A 36 5.99 15.88 9.22
CA ASP A 36 4.92 16.81 9.61
C ASP A 36 4.04 16.21 10.73
N LEU A 37 4.28 14.95 11.11
CA LEU A 37 3.58 14.25 12.18
C LEU A 37 4.31 14.40 13.52
N GLU A 38 3.57 14.66 14.58
CA GLU A 38 4.08 14.64 15.96
C GLU A 38 4.59 13.22 16.28
N GLY A 39 5.87 13.12 16.67
CA GLY A 39 6.52 11.83 16.91
C GLY A 39 6.59 10.90 15.68
N GLY A 40 6.32 11.42 14.47
CA GLY A 40 6.30 10.64 13.24
C GLY A 40 5.07 9.75 13.03
N VAL A 41 4.06 9.81 13.92
CA VAL A 41 2.85 8.96 13.86
C VAL A 41 1.56 9.64 14.33
N PHE A 42 1.60 10.87 14.86
CA PHE A 42 0.41 11.60 15.30
C PHE A 42 0.12 12.79 14.39
N LEU A 43 -1.09 12.82 13.82
CA LEU A 43 -1.62 13.96 13.08
C LEU A 43 -2.68 14.64 13.95
N ARG A 44 -2.43 15.88 14.36
CA ARG A 44 -3.37 16.69 15.13
C ARG A 44 -3.78 17.92 14.32
N ILE A 45 -5.09 18.08 14.12
CA ILE A 45 -5.67 19.19 13.37
C ILE A 45 -6.81 19.78 14.21
N ASP A 46 -6.80 21.09 14.41
CA ASP A 46 -7.85 21.76 15.19
C ASP A 46 -9.08 21.99 14.31
N SER A 47 -8.89 22.53 13.09
CA SER A 47 -9.93 22.60 12.07
C SER A 47 -9.46 22.02 10.75
N LEU A 48 -10.19 21.03 10.23
CA LEU A 48 -9.98 20.48 8.88
C LEU A 48 -11.19 20.82 8.02
N VAL A 49 -10.98 21.67 7.03
CA VAL A 49 -11.98 21.99 6.00
C VAL A 49 -11.50 21.39 4.69
N ILE A 50 -12.29 20.48 4.12
CA ILE A 50 -12.03 19.90 2.80
C ILE A 50 -13.15 20.33 1.87
N GLU A 51 -12.86 21.21 0.94
CA GLU A 51 -13.80 21.65 -0.07
C GLU A 51 -14.02 20.57 -1.14
N GLN A 52 -15.01 20.77 -2.01
CA GLN A 52 -15.47 19.78 -2.97
C GLN A 52 -14.31 19.19 -3.79
N GLY A 53 -14.20 17.86 -3.85
CA GLY A 53 -13.13 17.18 -4.60
C GLY A 53 -11.75 17.18 -3.93
N GLY A 54 -11.58 17.89 -2.81
CA GLY A 54 -10.32 18.01 -2.09
C GLY A 54 -9.85 16.69 -1.47
N LYS A 55 -8.52 16.51 -1.36
CA LYS A 55 -7.89 15.27 -0.90
C LYS A 55 -6.78 15.53 0.11
N LEU A 56 -6.78 14.76 1.19
CA LEU A 56 -5.68 14.64 2.14
C LEU A 56 -4.97 13.30 1.94
N ILE A 57 -3.66 13.30 1.68
CA ILE A 57 -2.87 12.09 1.42
C ILE A 57 -1.70 12.02 2.40
N ILE A 58 -1.42 10.85 2.95
CA ILE A 58 -0.15 10.60 3.64
C ILE A 58 0.93 10.26 2.61
N GLY A 59 1.97 11.08 2.56
CA GLY A 59 2.98 11.09 1.50
C GLY A 59 3.95 9.93 1.55
N GLU A 60 4.25 9.42 2.74
CA GLU A 60 5.30 8.44 3.00
C GLU A 60 4.74 7.13 3.60
N PRO A 61 5.43 5.99 3.38
CA PRO A 61 5.14 4.75 4.07
C PRO A 61 5.21 4.93 5.60
N ILE A 62 4.08 4.78 6.27
CA ILE A 62 4.00 4.64 7.72
C ILE A 62 3.13 3.44 8.04
N ASP A 63 3.49 2.66 9.05
CA ASP A 63 2.73 1.46 9.39
C ASP A 63 1.46 1.81 10.18
N ASN A 64 1.57 2.83 11.04
CA ASN A 64 0.51 3.23 11.96
C ASN A 64 0.40 4.76 12.04
N ILE A 65 -0.83 5.27 12.16
CA ILE A 65 -1.11 6.69 12.39
C ILE A 65 -2.24 6.88 13.40
N ASN A 66 -2.07 7.86 14.27
CA ASN A 66 -3.12 8.37 15.13
C ASN A 66 -3.55 9.74 14.61
N VAL A 67 -4.80 9.87 14.19
CA VAL A 67 -5.37 11.11 13.66
C VAL A 67 -6.36 11.68 14.66
N HIS A 68 -6.17 12.92 15.07
CA HIS A 68 -7.12 13.65 15.90
C HIS A 68 -7.51 14.95 15.20
N ILE A 69 -8.79 15.06 14.86
CA ILE A 69 -9.38 16.24 14.22
C ILE A 69 -10.47 16.79 15.14
N LYS A 70 -10.29 18.01 15.69
CA LYS A 70 -11.29 18.61 16.60
C LYS A 70 -12.48 19.26 15.89
N SER A 71 -12.38 19.50 14.59
CA SER A 71 -13.51 19.97 13.79
C SER A 71 -13.30 19.57 12.34
N LEU A 72 -14.14 18.68 11.82
CA LEU A 72 -14.14 18.28 10.42
C LEU A 72 -15.34 18.82 9.66
N ASP A 73 -15.06 19.58 8.60
CA ASP A 73 -16.04 20.02 7.60
C ASP A 73 -15.62 19.51 6.22
N ALA A 74 -16.26 18.43 5.76
CA ALA A 74 -15.97 17.78 4.49
C ALA A 74 -17.13 17.95 3.51
N ALA A 75 -16.87 18.57 2.37
CA ALA A 75 -17.82 18.72 1.27
C ALA A 75 -18.02 17.40 0.49
N ALA A 76 -18.75 17.46 -0.63
CA ALA A 76 -18.96 16.29 -1.49
C ALA A 76 -17.67 15.87 -2.22
N ASN A 77 -17.55 14.56 -2.48
CA ASN A 77 -16.45 13.94 -3.25
C ASN A 77 -15.05 14.18 -2.65
N THR A 78 -14.94 14.29 -1.34
CA THR A 78 -13.65 14.51 -0.66
C THR A 78 -12.99 13.21 -0.24
N GLU A 79 -11.67 13.20 -0.06
CA GLU A 79 -10.91 11.99 0.29
C GLU A 79 -9.87 12.21 1.39
N ILE A 80 -9.76 11.26 2.33
CA ILE A 80 -8.59 11.04 3.18
C ILE A 80 -7.97 9.70 2.74
N ASN A 81 -6.78 9.74 2.14
CA ASN A 81 -6.12 8.58 1.57
C ASN A 81 -4.90 8.14 2.40
N LEU A 82 -5.05 6.98 3.02
CA LEU A 82 -4.08 6.25 3.85
C LEU A 82 -3.66 4.92 3.17
N SER A 83 -3.85 4.79 1.86
CA SER A 83 -3.59 3.57 1.11
C SER A 83 -2.10 3.29 0.95
N GLY A 84 -1.72 2.02 0.78
CA GLY A 84 -0.39 1.62 0.34
C GLY A 84 -0.16 2.15 -1.07
N ARG A 85 0.94 2.89 -1.27
CA ARG A 85 1.14 3.68 -2.50
C ARG A 85 2.09 3.03 -3.48
N VAL A 86 2.95 2.13 -3.02
CA VAL A 86 3.99 1.52 -3.84
C VAL A 86 3.57 0.12 -4.26
N PRO A 87 3.25 -0.11 -5.56
CA PRO A 87 3.08 -1.45 -6.09
C PRO A 87 4.37 -2.26 -5.97
N GLY A 88 4.24 -3.58 -6.01
CA GLY A 88 5.40 -4.44 -6.14
C GLY A 88 6.10 -4.23 -7.48
N ASN A 89 7.43 -4.25 -7.47
CA ASN A 89 8.22 -4.17 -8.70
C ASN A 89 8.04 -5.43 -9.55
N ASP A 90 8.06 -5.29 -10.87
CA ASP A 90 8.04 -6.44 -11.75
C ASP A 90 9.37 -7.21 -11.70
N GLY A 91 9.30 -8.53 -11.85
CA GLY A 91 10.44 -9.42 -11.93
C GLY A 91 11.16 -9.30 -13.26
N ALA A 92 12.50 -9.41 -13.23
CA ALA A 92 13.32 -9.34 -14.42
C ALA A 92 13.07 -10.55 -15.35
N ILE A 93 13.09 -10.35 -16.66
CA ILE A 93 13.01 -11.45 -17.63
C ILE A 93 14.31 -12.25 -17.60
N GLY A 94 14.21 -13.58 -17.65
CA GLY A 94 15.35 -14.48 -17.72
C GLY A 94 16.13 -14.32 -19.01
N SER A 95 17.45 -14.50 -18.95
CA SER A 95 18.30 -14.31 -20.13
C SER A 95 18.10 -15.43 -21.15
N ASP A 96 17.81 -15.07 -22.39
CA ASP A 96 17.85 -16.02 -23.50
C ASP A 96 19.28 -16.47 -23.75
N ASN A 97 19.42 -17.76 -24.07
CA ASN A 97 20.62 -18.29 -24.66
C ASN A 97 20.33 -18.64 -26.12
N ASN A 98 20.89 -17.86 -27.04
CA ASN A 98 20.75 -18.10 -28.49
C ASN A 98 22.03 -18.70 -29.10
N GLN A 99 23.03 -18.98 -28.27
CA GLN A 99 24.29 -19.56 -28.73
C GLN A 99 24.12 -21.05 -29.03
N GLN A 100 24.73 -21.48 -30.12
CA GLN A 100 24.91 -22.89 -30.42
C GLN A 100 26.08 -23.43 -29.61
N ALA A 101 25.86 -24.56 -28.95
CA ALA A 101 26.92 -25.27 -28.24
C ALA A 101 27.99 -25.79 -29.22
N SER A 102 29.18 -26.10 -28.69
CA SER A 102 30.20 -26.81 -29.45
C SER A 102 29.67 -28.17 -29.94
N TYR A 103 30.27 -28.69 -31.01
CA TYR A 103 29.84 -29.96 -31.61
C TYR A 103 29.62 -31.06 -30.57
N CYS A 104 28.52 -31.78 -30.71
CA CYS A 104 28.14 -32.91 -29.87
C CYS A 104 27.80 -32.58 -28.41
N HIS A 105 27.66 -31.29 -28.06
CA HIS A 105 27.24 -30.85 -26.73
C HIS A 105 25.83 -30.28 -26.76
N ALA A 106 25.12 -30.42 -25.64
CA ALA A 106 23.81 -29.82 -25.47
C ALA A 106 23.88 -28.29 -25.42
N GLY A 107 22.83 -27.64 -25.89
CA GLY A 107 22.66 -26.20 -25.80
C GLY A 107 22.66 -25.73 -24.34
N PRO A 108 23.16 -24.52 -24.05
CA PRO A 108 23.08 -23.95 -22.71
C PRO A 108 21.62 -23.64 -22.32
N SER A 109 21.26 -23.82 -21.04
CA SER A 109 19.90 -23.51 -20.58
C SER A 109 19.63 -22.01 -20.54
N GLY A 110 18.38 -21.58 -20.77
CA GLY A 110 17.94 -20.21 -20.55
C GLY A 110 17.97 -19.82 -19.07
N GLY A 111 18.08 -18.53 -18.80
CA GLY A 111 18.05 -17.97 -17.45
C GLY A 111 16.63 -17.96 -16.88
N ASN A 112 16.50 -18.05 -15.56
CA ASN A 112 15.19 -17.96 -14.90
C ASN A 112 14.67 -16.52 -14.87
N GLY A 113 13.36 -16.37 -14.96
CA GLY A 113 12.68 -15.11 -14.66
C GLY A 113 12.72 -14.80 -13.17
N GLY A 114 12.82 -13.51 -12.85
CA GLY A 114 12.75 -12.99 -11.49
C GLY A 114 11.33 -12.95 -10.95
N ASN A 115 11.20 -13.00 -9.63
CA ASN A 115 9.91 -12.90 -8.96
C ASN A 115 9.40 -11.46 -8.94
N GLY A 116 8.08 -11.30 -8.90
CA GLY A 116 7.45 -10.01 -8.62
C GLY A 116 7.60 -9.61 -7.17
N GLY A 117 7.79 -8.32 -6.92
CA GLY A 117 7.86 -7.73 -5.59
C GLY A 117 6.50 -7.68 -4.89
N ARG A 118 6.50 -7.63 -3.56
CA ARG A 118 5.28 -7.44 -2.78
C ARG A 118 4.76 -6.01 -2.90
N GLY A 119 3.44 -5.84 -3.05
CA GLY A 119 2.76 -4.56 -2.95
C GLY A 119 2.73 -4.04 -1.52
N GLN A 120 2.89 -2.72 -1.35
CA GLN A 120 2.86 -2.09 -0.04
C GLN A 120 1.49 -2.21 0.63
N SER A 121 1.49 -2.56 1.92
CA SER A 121 0.29 -2.49 2.75
C SER A 121 -0.15 -1.04 3.00
N ALA A 122 -1.44 -0.84 3.24
CA ALA A 122 -1.96 0.42 3.75
C ALA A 122 -1.60 0.66 5.23
N VAL A 123 -1.77 1.91 5.65
CA VAL A 123 -1.53 2.36 7.02
C VAL A 123 -2.64 1.86 7.94
N ASN A 124 -2.31 1.42 9.15
CA ASN A 124 -3.28 1.20 10.22
C ASN A 124 -3.58 2.54 10.92
N ALA A 125 -4.85 2.89 11.08
CA ALA A 125 -5.26 4.18 11.59
C ALA A 125 -6.16 4.08 12.82
N ALA A 126 -5.84 4.87 13.84
CA ALA A 126 -6.78 5.23 14.89
C ALA A 126 -7.20 6.69 14.67
N MET A 127 -8.47 6.93 14.39
CA MET A 127 -9.00 8.26 14.12
C MET A 127 -9.96 8.67 15.23
N LEU A 128 -9.79 9.88 15.75
CA LEU A 128 -10.73 10.57 16.61
C LEU A 128 -11.15 11.87 15.91
N ILE A 129 -12.41 11.95 15.50
CA ILE A 129 -12.90 13.09 14.72
C ILE A 129 -14.15 13.69 15.36
N ASP A 130 -14.08 14.96 15.69
CA ASP A 130 -15.24 15.76 16.03
C ASP A 130 -15.79 16.35 14.72
N VAL A 131 -16.94 15.84 14.29
CA VAL A 131 -17.49 16.08 12.95
C VAL A 131 -18.50 17.21 13.00
N LYS A 132 -18.26 18.24 12.19
CA LYS A 132 -19.19 19.35 11.95
C LYS A 132 -20.12 19.07 10.78
N ARG A 133 -19.56 18.59 9.68
CA ARG A 133 -20.32 18.26 8.46
C ARG A 133 -19.56 17.24 7.62
N ILE A 134 -20.30 16.26 7.08
CA ILE A 134 -19.82 15.36 6.02
C ILE A 134 -20.89 15.31 4.93
N ASP A 135 -20.54 15.78 3.73
CA ASP A 135 -21.43 15.74 2.55
C ASP A 135 -21.01 14.69 1.50
N GLY A 136 -19.84 14.05 1.68
CA GLY A 136 -19.39 12.96 0.82
C GLY A 136 -17.91 12.66 1.00
N LEU A 137 -17.55 12.18 2.20
CA LEU A 137 -16.16 11.86 2.54
C LEU A 137 -15.87 10.38 2.30
N THR A 138 -14.75 10.10 1.61
CA THR A 138 -14.17 8.76 1.50
C THR A 138 -12.88 8.67 2.31
N ILE A 139 -12.74 7.63 3.14
CA ILE A 139 -11.47 7.27 3.78
C ILE A 139 -10.96 5.99 3.11
N SER A 140 -9.77 6.05 2.52
CA SER A 140 -9.18 4.95 1.74
C SER A 140 -7.97 4.36 2.46
N LEU A 141 -7.98 3.06 2.77
CA LEU A 141 -6.87 2.30 3.35
C LEU A 141 -6.60 1.03 2.52
N ASN A 142 -6.48 1.18 1.20
CA ASN A 142 -6.31 0.05 0.28
C ASN A 142 -4.85 -0.43 0.22
N GLY A 143 -4.62 -1.73 0.12
CA GLY A 143 -3.28 -2.26 -0.17
C GLY A 143 -2.90 -2.08 -1.65
N ALA A 144 -1.61 -1.92 -1.93
CA ALA A 144 -1.10 -1.83 -3.30
C ALA A 144 -0.99 -3.21 -3.97
N ALA A 145 -1.06 -3.26 -5.30
CA ALA A 145 -0.91 -4.52 -6.04
C ALA A 145 0.51 -5.08 -5.95
N GLY A 146 0.65 -6.41 -6.01
CA GLY A 146 1.92 -7.10 -6.20
C GLY A 146 2.45 -6.96 -7.62
N GLY A 147 3.77 -7.04 -7.77
CA GLY A 147 4.44 -6.97 -9.07
C GLY A 147 4.29 -8.26 -9.86
N LYS A 148 4.28 -8.17 -11.18
CA LYS A 148 4.29 -9.35 -12.05
C LYS A 148 5.66 -10.01 -12.01
N ALA A 149 5.73 -11.30 -12.28
CA ALA A 149 7.01 -11.96 -12.44
C ALA A 149 7.54 -11.85 -13.87
N GLY A 150 8.86 -12.03 -14.00
CA GLY A 150 9.51 -12.16 -15.29
C GLY A 150 9.32 -13.55 -15.89
N ALA A 151 9.24 -13.61 -17.21
CA ALA A 151 9.27 -14.87 -17.94
C ALA A 151 10.66 -15.51 -17.87
N GLY A 152 10.73 -16.83 -17.98
CA GLY A 152 11.98 -17.55 -18.17
C GLY A 152 12.56 -17.33 -19.57
N GLY A 153 13.89 -17.34 -19.67
CA GLY A 153 14.61 -17.19 -20.92
C GLY A 153 14.64 -18.48 -21.73
N ARG A 154 14.83 -18.34 -23.04
CA ARG A 154 14.93 -19.46 -23.97
C ARG A 154 16.24 -20.23 -23.83
N GLY A 155 16.19 -21.55 -23.97
CA GLY A 155 17.37 -22.40 -24.07
C GLY A 155 18.10 -22.30 -25.42
N GLY A 156 19.40 -22.56 -25.40
CA GLY A 156 20.33 -22.49 -26.54
C GLY A 156 20.29 -23.68 -27.47
N ILE A 157 20.95 -23.52 -28.62
CA ILE A 157 20.92 -24.50 -29.70
C ILE A 157 21.93 -25.62 -29.39
N GLY A 158 21.53 -26.87 -29.58
CA GLY A 158 22.42 -28.03 -29.50
C GLY A 158 23.54 -27.97 -30.56
N GLY A 159 24.72 -28.43 -30.20
CA GLY A 159 25.85 -28.47 -31.12
C GLY A 159 25.62 -29.43 -32.29
N GLY A 160 26.13 -29.10 -33.48
CA GLY A 160 26.07 -30.01 -34.61
C GLY A 160 26.86 -31.31 -34.39
N ALA A 161 26.79 -32.26 -35.32
CA ALA A 161 27.67 -33.42 -35.32
C ALA A 161 29.08 -33.08 -35.87
N LYS A 162 30.16 -33.55 -35.23
CA LYS A 162 31.54 -33.34 -35.72
C LYS A 162 32.00 -34.39 -36.74
N ASN A 163 31.44 -35.61 -36.63
CA ASN A 163 31.55 -36.73 -37.58
C ASN A 163 30.61 -37.84 -37.08
N SER A 164 29.76 -38.42 -37.94
CA SER A 164 28.67 -39.33 -37.53
C SER A 164 29.14 -40.59 -36.79
N LYS A 165 30.43 -40.94 -36.87
CA LYS A 165 31.04 -42.08 -36.16
C LYS A 165 31.61 -41.74 -34.77
N LEU A 166 31.85 -40.46 -34.46
CA LEU A 166 32.47 -40.03 -33.20
C LEU A 166 31.43 -39.51 -32.20
N CYS A 167 30.47 -38.70 -32.67
CA CYS A 167 29.37 -38.22 -31.86
C CYS A 167 28.26 -37.59 -32.73
N GLY A 168 27.01 -37.76 -32.29
CA GLY A 168 25.83 -37.17 -32.94
C GLY A 168 25.63 -35.70 -32.59
N GLU A 169 24.57 -35.11 -33.12
CA GLU A 169 24.10 -33.77 -32.71
C GLU A 169 23.76 -33.73 -31.22
N GLY A 170 24.01 -32.59 -30.59
CA GLY A 170 23.63 -32.33 -29.21
C GLY A 170 22.17 -31.90 -29.08
N ASP A 171 21.60 -32.11 -27.90
CA ASP A 171 20.23 -31.70 -27.58
C ASP A 171 20.14 -30.18 -27.40
N GLY A 172 18.95 -29.63 -27.56
CA GLY A 172 18.69 -28.24 -27.23
C GLY A 172 18.75 -27.97 -25.73
N GLY A 173 19.15 -26.75 -25.37
CA GLY A 173 19.19 -26.30 -23.98
C GLY A 173 17.79 -26.17 -23.38
N TRP A 174 17.68 -26.31 -22.07
CA TRP A 174 16.41 -26.20 -21.37
C TRP A 174 15.96 -24.73 -21.31
N GLY A 175 14.66 -24.48 -21.39
CA GLY A 175 14.14 -23.15 -21.08
C GLY A 175 14.24 -22.85 -19.59
N GLY A 176 14.43 -21.58 -19.24
CA GLY A 176 14.44 -21.12 -17.86
C GLY A 176 13.04 -21.16 -17.24
N ALA A 177 12.96 -21.28 -15.92
CA ALA A 177 11.69 -21.17 -15.21
C ALA A 177 11.17 -19.73 -15.22
N GLY A 178 9.86 -19.54 -15.25
CA GLY A 178 9.23 -18.25 -14.97
C GLY A 178 9.25 -17.94 -13.48
N GLY A 179 9.32 -16.66 -13.11
CA GLY A 179 9.28 -16.24 -11.71
C GLY A 179 7.87 -16.30 -11.11
N THR A 180 7.77 -16.25 -9.78
CA THR A 180 6.48 -16.18 -9.07
C THR A 180 5.99 -14.73 -8.93
N GLY A 181 4.69 -14.52 -9.14
CA GLY A 181 4.08 -13.19 -8.98
C GLY A 181 4.16 -12.71 -7.53
N GLY A 182 4.26 -11.39 -7.36
CA GLY A 182 4.37 -10.76 -6.05
C GLY A 182 3.05 -10.74 -5.28
N GLN A 183 3.11 -10.83 -3.96
CA GLN A 183 1.91 -10.73 -3.13
C GLN A 183 1.34 -9.30 -3.15
N GLY A 184 0.02 -9.17 -3.07
CA GLY A 184 -0.64 -7.89 -2.83
C GLY A 184 -0.39 -7.36 -1.41
N GLY A 185 -0.46 -6.04 -1.25
CA GLY A 185 -0.42 -5.37 0.03
C GLY A 185 -1.70 -5.57 0.83
N ASN A 186 -1.59 -5.58 2.15
CA ASN A 186 -2.77 -5.68 3.01
C ASN A 186 -3.54 -4.35 3.01
N ALA A 187 -4.87 -4.42 3.14
CA ALA A 187 -5.62 -3.24 3.52
C ALA A 187 -5.33 -2.86 4.98
N GLY A 188 -5.44 -1.57 5.29
CA GLY A 188 -5.11 -1.04 6.61
C GLY A 188 -6.27 -1.24 7.58
N GLU A 189 -5.96 -1.38 8.86
CA GLU A 189 -6.97 -1.39 9.92
C GLU A 189 -7.43 0.03 10.24
N LEU A 190 -8.70 0.20 10.59
CA LEU A 190 -9.25 1.50 10.98
C LEU A 190 -10.10 1.37 12.25
N HIS A 191 -9.67 2.06 13.30
CA HIS A 191 -10.51 2.37 14.46
C HIS A 191 -10.96 3.83 14.34
N PHE A 192 -12.19 4.03 13.86
CA PHE A 192 -12.79 5.33 13.64
C PHE A 192 -13.73 5.68 14.80
N ARG A 193 -13.29 6.60 15.65
CA ARG A 193 -14.10 7.20 16.71
C ARG A 193 -14.53 8.60 16.30
N TRP A 194 -15.79 8.92 16.52
CA TRP A 194 -16.29 10.24 16.14
C TRP A 194 -17.31 10.80 17.12
N ARG A 195 -17.40 12.13 17.17
CA ARG A 195 -18.44 12.88 17.89
C ARG A 195 -19.10 13.83 16.93
N ASN A 196 -20.35 14.19 17.19
CA ASN A 196 -20.92 15.35 16.55
C ASN A 196 -20.40 16.61 17.24
N SER A 197 -19.85 17.56 16.48
CA SER A 197 -19.41 18.84 17.05
C SER A 197 -20.58 19.80 17.28
N ASP A 198 -21.73 19.57 16.66
CA ASP A 198 -22.97 20.33 16.89
C ASP A 198 -24.02 19.44 17.58
N PRO A 199 -24.18 19.54 18.91
CA PRO A 199 -25.10 18.68 19.67
C PRO A 199 -26.58 18.92 19.31
N THR A 200 -26.89 19.99 18.58
CA THR A 200 -28.27 20.29 18.15
C THR A 200 -28.69 19.47 16.92
N VAL A 201 -27.73 18.89 16.20
CA VAL A 201 -28.01 18.09 15.00
C VAL A 201 -28.06 16.61 15.38
N CYS A 202 -29.26 16.04 15.39
CA CYS A 202 -29.40 14.61 15.69
C CYS A 202 -29.02 13.75 14.48
N TRP A 203 -27.82 13.16 14.53
CA TRP A 203 -27.38 12.18 13.54
C TRP A 203 -27.96 10.82 13.94
N GLY A 204 -29.21 10.59 13.54
CA GLY A 204 -29.86 9.30 13.65
C GLY A 204 -29.19 8.31 12.70
N SER A 205 -28.17 7.59 13.17
CA SER A 205 -27.62 6.46 12.41
C SER A 205 -27.91 5.19 13.19
N ALA A 206 -28.68 4.29 12.59
CA ALA A 206 -28.89 2.93 13.06
C ALA A 206 -27.58 2.11 13.21
N ASN A 207 -26.44 2.63 12.72
CA ASN A 207 -25.17 1.90 12.60
C ASN A 207 -23.94 2.68 13.16
N ASP A 208 -24.12 3.65 14.06
CA ASP A 208 -23.02 4.43 14.67
C ASP A 208 -22.03 5.09 13.67
N ARG A 209 -22.46 5.39 12.44
CA ARG A 209 -21.64 6.02 11.40
C ARG A 209 -22.12 7.43 11.07
N PRO A 210 -21.22 8.38 10.76
CA PRO A 210 -21.60 9.63 10.14
C PRO A 210 -22.37 9.38 8.83
N PRO A 211 -23.43 10.15 8.53
CA PRO A 211 -24.08 10.10 7.23
C PRO A 211 -23.07 10.45 6.14
N LYS A 212 -23.19 9.80 4.97
CA LYS A 212 -22.36 10.05 3.77
C LYS A 212 -20.85 9.83 3.94
N LEU A 213 -20.43 9.12 4.99
CA LEU A 213 -19.07 8.59 5.11
C LEU A 213 -18.95 7.25 4.37
N LYS A 214 -17.93 7.13 3.51
CA LYS A 214 -17.52 5.88 2.88
C LYS A 214 -16.13 5.48 3.37
N ILE A 215 -15.94 4.20 3.65
CA ILE A 215 -14.63 3.64 4.04
C ILE A 215 -14.28 2.54 3.03
N LEU A 216 -13.07 2.61 2.46
CA LEU A 216 -12.54 1.66 1.49
C LEU A 216 -11.32 0.95 2.08
N GLN A 217 -11.38 -0.39 2.16
CA GLN A 217 -10.32 -1.23 2.72
C GLN A 217 -10.08 -2.47 1.83
N ASN A 218 -9.82 -2.23 0.55
CA ASN A 218 -9.57 -3.29 -0.40
C ASN A 218 -8.12 -3.77 -0.29
N ALA A 219 -7.94 -5.09 -0.18
CA ALA A 219 -6.62 -5.69 -0.29
C ALA A 219 -6.04 -5.50 -1.70
N GLY A 220 -4.72 -5.41 -1.79
CA GLY A 220 -4.02 -5.41 -3.06
C GLY A 220 -4.16 -6.74 -3.79
N GLY A 221 -4.30 -6.70 -5.11
CA GLY A 221 -4.24 -7.89 -5.95
C GLY A 221 -2.84 -8.50 -5.99
N GLY A 222 -2.75 -9.82 -6.12
CA GLY A 222 -1.49 -10.49 -6.40
C GLY A 222 -1.03 -10.27 -7.84
N GLY A 223 0.28 -10.27 -8.06
CA GLY A 223 0.88 -10.19 -9.39
C GLY A 223 0.78 -11.51 -10.15
N ALA A 224 0.76 -11.43 -11.48
CA ALA A 224 0.77 -12.62 -12.34
C ALA A 224 2.13 -13.33 -12.30
N GLY A 225 2.12 -14.66 -12.34
CA GLY A 225 3.32 -15.47 -12.52
C GLY A 225 3.89 -15.38 -13.93
N GLY A 226 5.18 -15.66 -14.05
CA GLY A 226 5.92 -15.61 -15.31
C GLY A 226 5.76 -16.89 -16.11
N ALA A 227 5.66 -16.79 -17.43
CA ALA A 227 5.72 -17.97 -18.28
C ALA A 227 7.12 -18.62 -18.22
N GLY A 228 7.19 -19.95 -18.36
CA GLY A 228 8.46 -20.62 -18.56
C GLY A 228 9.04 -20.35 -19.95
N GLY A 229 10.36 -20.29 -20.03
CA GLY A 229 11.08 -20.10 -21.29
C GLY A 229 10.99 -21.35 -22.17
N ALA A 230 10.97 -21.17 -23.49
CA ALA A 230 11.00 -22.30 -24.42
C ALA A 230 12.37 -22.99 -24.39
N GLY A 231 12.41 -24.31 -24.55
CA GLY A 231 13.68 -24.99 -24.78
C GLY A 231 14.26 -24.68 -26.16
N GLY A 232 15.57 -24.82 -26.29
CA GLY A 232 16.31 -24.63 -27.52
C GLY A 232 16.16 -25.82 -28.48
N PRO A 233 16.44 -25.62 -29.78
CA PRO A 233 16.45 -26.70 -30.76
C PRO A 233 17.75 -27.52 -30.68
N GLY A 234 17.68 -28.79 -31.08
CA GLY A 234 18.81 -29.71 -31.16
C GLY A 234 18.34 -31.09 -31.64
N LYS A 235 19.17 -32.12 -31.47
CA LYS A 235 18.79 -33.50 -31.79
C LYS A 235 17.46 -33.88 -31.13
N HIS A 236 17.33 -33.56 -29.85
CA HIS A 236 16.05 -33.42 -29.17
C HIS A 236 15.85 -31.96 -28.76
N GLN A 237 14.63 -31.44 -28.92
CA GLN A 237 14.27 -30.11 -28.41
C GLN A 237 14.43 -30.11 -26.89
N GLY A 238 15.06 -29.07 -26.34
CA GLY A 238 15.07 -28.85 -24.90
C GLY A 238 13.65 -28.65 -24.37
N SER A 239 13.42 -29.02 -23.12
CA SER A 239 12.10 -28.84 -22.51
C SER A 239 11.84 -27.36 -22.20
N THR A 240 10.58 -26.94 -22.31
CA THR A 240 10.11 -25.65 -21.80
C THR A 240 10.27 -25.64 -20.28
N GLY A 241 10.75 -24.52 -19.74
CA GLY A 241 10.82 -24.32 -18.29
C GLY A 241 9.42 -24.27 -17.67
N PRO A 242 9.29 -24.54 -16.36
CA PRO A 242 8.02 -24.39 -15.69
C PRO A 242 7.61 -22.91 -15.61
N GLY A 243 6.31 -22.62 -15.71
CA GLY A 243 5.77 -21.31 -15.36
C GLY A 243 5.76 -21.09 -13.86
N GLY A 244 5.84 -19.83 -13.43
CA GLY A 244 5.69 -19.46 -12.03
C GLY A 244 4.22 -19.26 -11.63
N GLY A 245 3.95 -19.41 -10.34
CA GLY A 245 2.61 -19.19 -9.78
C GLY A 245 2.25 -17.70 -9.65
N ASN A 246 0.95 -17.40 -9.63
CA ASN A 246 0.46 -16.07 -9.28
C ASN A 246 0.72 -15.75 -7.81
N GLY A 247 0.93 -14.47 -7.50
CA GLY A 247 0.97 -13.97 -6.14
C GLY A 247 -0.41 -14.04 -5.49
N SER A 248 -0.44 -14.12 -4.15
CA SER A 248 -1.69 -14.05 -3.40
C SER A 248 -2.21 -12.61 -3.29
N PHE A 249 -3.51 -12.47 -3.13
CA PHE A 249 -4.10 -11.22 -2.64
C PHE A 249 -3.56 -10.90 -1.24
N GLY A 250 -3.55 -9.61 -0.89
CA GLY A 250 -3.32 -9.18 0.49
C GLY A 250 -4.51 -9.55 1.39
N SER A 251 -4.34 -9.31 2.69
CA SER A 251 -5.42 -9.50 3.65
C SER A 251 -6.38 -8.30 3.69
N PRO A 252 -7.69 -8.52 3.92
CA PRO A 252 -8.63 -7.43 4.19
C PRO A 252 -8.28 -6.73 5.51
N GLY A 253 -8.68 -5.47 5.63
CA GLY A 253 -8.48 -4.66 6.84
C GLY A 253 -9.61 -4.86 7.85
N TYR A 254 -9.33 -4.58 9.12
CA TYR A 254 -10.33 -4.54 10.17
C TYR A 254 -10.95 -3.15 10.28
N LEU A 255 -12.26 -3.07 10.54
CA LEU A 255 -12.99 -1.82 10.72
C LEU A 255 -13.75 -1.82 12.04
N LYS A 256 -13.44 -0.85 12.89
CA LYS A 256 -14.23 -0.52 14.07
C LYS A 256 -14.69 0.92 13.98
N VAL A 257 -15.99 1.15 14.02
CA VAL A 257 -16.58 2.50 14.05
C VAL A 257 -17.31 2.65 15.37
N GLU A 258 -17.01 3.72 16.10
CA GLU A 258 -17.65 4.03 17.38
C GLU A 258 -18.05 5.50 17.40
N ARG A 259 -19.33 5.76 17.72
CA ARG A 259 -19.76 7.10 18.10
C ARG A 259 -19.43 7.31 19.58
N ILE A 260 -18.76 8.40 19.90
CA ILE A 260 -18.60 8.86 21.27
C ILE A 260 -19.79 9.80 21.57
N PRO A 261 -20.54 9.58 22.65
CA PRO A 261 -21.62 10.49 23.04
C PRO A 261 -21.06 11.89 23.31
N SER A 262 -21.75 12.93 22.83
CA SER A 262 -21.53 14.27 23.36
C SER A 262 -22.13 14.37 24.77
N VAL A 263 -21.58 15.24 25.62
CA VAL A 263 -22.14 15.47 26.98
C VAL A 263 -23.60 15.97 26.90
N ASP A 264 -23.95 16.59 25.78
CA ASP A 264 -25.27 17.16 25.51
C ASP A 264 -26.22 16.18 24.78
N ASP A 265 -25.72 15.03 24.31
CA ASP A 265 -26.52 13.98 23.65
C ASP A 265 -27.51 13.32 24.62
N ALA A 266 -27.28 13.44 25.95
CA ALA A 266 -28.06 12.77 26.98
C ALA A 266 -29.52 13.25 27.12
N GLY A 267 -29.95 14.26 26.35
CA GLY A 267 -31.32 14.79 26.43
C GLY A 267 -31.97 15.24 25.11
N ILE A 268 -31.20 15.55 24.07
CA ILE A 268 -31.71 16.24 22.86
C ILE A 268 -32.08 15.25 21.75
N CYS A 269 -31.33 14.16 21.61
CA CYS A 269 -31.54 13.18 20.54
C CYS A 269 -32.12 11.88 21.10
N LYS A 270 -33.40 11.91 21.52
CA LYS A 270 -34.18 10.69 21.72
C LYS A 270 -34.60 10.17 20.34
N VAL A 271 -34.00 9.06 19.91
CA VAL A 271 -34.44 8.29 18.73
C VAL A 271 -35.74 7.58 19.06
#